data_AF-A0A9Q0EFG9-F1
#
_entry.id   AF-A0A9Q0EFG9-F1
#
_cell.length_a   1.000
_cell.length_b   1.000
_cell.length_c   1.000
_cell.angle_alpha   90.00
_cell.angle_beta   90.00
_cell.angle_gamma   90.00
#
_symmetry.space_group_name_H-M   'P 1'
#
loop_
_entity.id
_entity.type
_entity.pdbx_description
1 polymer ?
#
loop_
_entity_poly.entity_id
_entity_poly.type
_entity_poly.pdbx_seq_one_letter_code
_entity_poly.pdbx_strand_id
1 'polypeptide(L)'
;MEAVLYSTVLNSSVPSQPVQMQLSEILGEGRSVPEALVLRVITDRLESPDAQHYGYVLSCLPSMSEECLKMCDQMELIRNLKLPPDIVINIKVSYTLVLVMMYMYHHKDGINE
;
A
#
# COMPACT_ATOMS: atom_id res chain seq x y z
N MET A 1 7.00 -0.47 8.55
CA MET A 1 7.07 -0.76 7.09
C MET A 1 7.40 -2.22 6.82
N GLU A 2 8.44 -2.79 7.42
CA GLU A 2 8.88 -4.16 7.10
C GLU A 2 7.82 -5.26 7.32
N ALA A 3 7.08 -5.23 8.43
CA ALA A 3 6.04 -6.24 8.70
C ALA A 3 4.87 -6.22 7.68
N VAL A 4 4.50 -5.04 7.17
CA VAL A 4 3.43 -4.88 6.17
C VAL A 4 3.89 -5.41 4.82
N LEU A 5 5.14 -5.13 4.46
CA LEU A 5 5.75 -5.63 3.23
C LEU A 5 5.89 -7.16 3.26
N TYR A 6 6.26 -7.72 4.41
CA TYR A 6 6.26 -9.17 4.64
C TYR A 6 4.87 -9.77 4.40
N SER A 7 3.81 -9.17 4.96
CA SER A 7 2.44 -9.65 4.73
C SER A 7 1.99 -9.51 3.27
N THR A 8 2.47 -8.48 2.57
CA THR A 8 2.16 -8.24 1.14
C THR A 8 2.83 -9.29 0.24
N VAL A 9 4.09 -9.65 0.54
CA VAL A 9 4.86 -10.70 -0.14
C VAL A 9 4.29 -12.10 0.17
N LEU A 10 3.87 -12.34 1.40
CA LEU A 10 3.36 -13.66 1.83
C LEU A 10 1.92 -13.92 1.37
N ASN A 11 1.07 -12.89 1.24
CA ASN A 11 -0.35 -13.05 0.95
C ASN A 11 -0.75 -12.90 -0.53
N SER A 12 0.15 -12.56 -1.46
CA SER A 12 -0.28 -12.30 -2.84
C SER A 12 0.72 -12.66 -3.94
N SER A 13 0.18 -13.20 -5.02
CA SER A 13 0.85 -13.64 -6.26
C SER A 13 1.43 -12.50 -7.12
N VAL A 14 1.80 -11.35 -6.55
CA VAL A 14 1.88 -10.08 -7.30
C VAL A 14 3.24 -9.41 -7.43
N PRO A 15 4.23 -9.46 -6.51
CA PRO A 15 5.53 -8.99 -6.95
C PRO A 15 5.96 -9.91 -8.09
N SER A 16 6.24 -9.34 -9.26
CA SER A 16 6.79 -10.14 -10.37
C SER A 16 7.97 -10.95 -9.84
N GLN A 17 8.18 -12.16 -10.38
CA GLN A 17 9.23 -13.07 -9.90
C GLN A 17 10.56 -12.40 -9.53
N PRO A 18 11.11 -11.43 -10.32
CA PRO A 18 12.33 -10.71 -9.92
C PRO A 18 12.18 -9.85 -8.66
N VAL A 19 11.05 -9.15 -8.49
CA VAL A 19 10.78 -8.32 -7.30
C VAL A 19 10.66 -9.20 -6.07
N GLN A 20 9.97 -10.33 -6.18
CA GLN A 20 9.80 -11.27 -5.08
C GLN A 20 11.14 -11.86 -4.62
N MET A 21 12.02 -12.21 -5.57
CA MET A 21 13.35 -12.74 -5.29
C MET A 21 14.23 -11.71 -4.59
N GLN A 22 14.25 -10.46 -5.10
CA GLN A 22 14.98 -9.35 -4.48
C GLN A 22 14.52 -9.07 -3.05
N LEU A 23 13.21 -9.04 -2.81
CA LEU A 23 12.68 -8.85 -1.46
C LEU A 23 13.06 -10.02 -0.55
N SER A 24 12.96 -11.26 -1.03
CA SER A 24 13.29 -12.44 -0.22
C SER A 24 14.76 -12.47 0.19
N GLU A 25 15.67 -12.03 -0.68
CA GLU A 25 17.09 -11.90 -0.39
C GLU A 25 17.35 -10.84 0.70
N ILE A 26 16.83 -9.62 0.51
CA ILE A 26 17.01 -8.50 1.45
C ILE A 26 16.46 -8.87 2.84
N LEU A 27 15.24 -9.43 2.87
CA LEU A 27 14.57 -9.82 4.11
C LEU A 27 15.24 -11.03 4.76
N GLY A 28 15.72 -12.00 3.96
CA GLY A 28 16.44 -13.18 4.45
C GLY A 28 17.76 -12.82 5.15
N GLU A 29 18.37 -11.69 4.77
CA GLU A 29 19.56 -11.14 5.41
C GLU A 29 19.26 -10.18 6.57
N GLY A 30 17.99 -9.92 6.87
CA GLY A 30 17.56 -8.96 7.89
C GLY A 30 17.92 -7.51 7.54
N ARG A 31 18.14 -7.22 6.25
CA ARG A 31 18.39 -5.85 5.76
C ARG A 31 17.08 -5.10 5.58
N SER A 32 17.16 -3.78 5.71
CA SER A 32 16.00 -2.94 5.45
C SER A 32 15.70 -2.82 3.96
N VAL A 33 14.41 -2.79 3.63
CA VAL A 33 13.96 -2.76 2.24
C VAL A 33 13.98 -1.31 1.73
N PRO A 34 14.64 -1.03 0.59
CA PRO A 34 14.70 0.31 0.03
C PRO A 34 13.31 0.89 -0.22
N GLU A 35 13.10 2.18 0.07
CA GLU A 35 11.78 2.82 -0.07
C GLU A 35 11.25 2.74 -1.51
N ALA A 36 12.13 2.84 -2.51
CA ALA A 36 11.77 2.70 -3.92
C ALA A 36 11.19 1.32 -4.24
N LEU A 37 11.70 0.27 -3.59
CA LEU A 37 11.21 -1.09 -3.76
C LEU A 37 9.84 -1.26 -3.10
N VAL A 38 9.64 -0.63 -1.94
CA VAL A 38 8.33 -0.57 -1.26
C VAL A 38 7.30 0.12 -2.13
N LEU A 39 7.62 1.29 -2.68
CA LEU A 39 6.72 2.06 -3.55
C LEU A 39 6.33 1.26 -4.81
N ARG A 40 7.28 0.56 -5.43
CA ARG A 40 7.01 -0.32 -6.57
C ARG A 40 6.01 -1.42 -6.22
N VAL A 41 6.26 -2.15 -5.13
CA VAL A 41 5.35 -3.23 -4.67
C VAL A 41 3.94 -2.71 -4.36
N ILE A 42 3.84 -1.55 -3.72
CA ILE A 42 2.54 -0.91 -3.43
C ILE A 42 1.81 -0.59 -4.74
N THR A 43 2.49 0.08 -5.67
CA THR A 43 1.89 0.49 -6.95
C THR A 43 1.43 -0.72 -7.76
N ASP A 44 2.26 -1.77 -7.83
CA ASP A 44 1.90 -3.04 -8.50
C ASP A 44 0.68 -3.71 -7.85
N ARG A 45 0.54 -3.66 -6.52
CA ARG A 45 -0.64 -4.18 -5.81
C ARG A 45 -1.89 -3.34 -6.00
N LEU A 46 -1.77 -2.03 -6.15
CA LEU A 46 -2.93 -1.17 -6.41
C LEU A 46 -3.56 -1.45 -7.79
N GLU A 47 -2.76 -1.88 -8.76
CA GLU A 47 -3.20 -2.24 -10.11
C GLU A 47 -3.72 -3.69 -10.22
N SER A 48 -3.63 -4.50 -9.17
CA SER A 48 -4.00 -5.91 -9.26
C SER A 48 -5.53 -6.11 -9.33
N PRO A 49 -6.03 -7.17 -10.01
CA PRO A 49 -7.47 -7.36 -10.23
C PRO A 49 -8.29 -7.44 -8.94
N ASP A 50 -7.74 -8.05 -7.88
CA ASP A 50 -8.37 -8.16 -6.58
C ASP A 50 -8.46 -6.80 -5.87
N ALA A 51 -7.42 -5.96 -5.93
CA ALA A 51 -7.48 -4.61 -5.38
C ALA A 51 -8.49 -3.73 -6.11
N GLN A 52 -8.58 -3.90 -7.44
CA GLN A 52 -9.55 -3.18 -8.27
C GLN A 52 -11.00 -3.67 -8.03
N HIS A 53 -11.18 -4.93 -7.65
CA HIS A 53 -12.51 -5.52 -7.44
C HIS A 53 -13.01 -5.40 -6.00
N TYR A 54 -12.16 -5.69 -5.02
CA TYR A 54 -12.51 -5.71 -3.59
C TYR A 54 -12.12 -4.42 -2.84
N GLY A 55 -11.33 -3.54 -3.45
CA GLY A 55 -10.75 -2.37 -2.80
C GLY A 55 -9.45 -2.71 -2.04
N TYR A 56 -8.91 -1.70 -1.36
CA TYR A 56 -7.63 -1.81 -0.66
C TYR A 56 -7.58 -0.97 0.62
N VAL A 57 -6.62 -1.30 1.49
CA VAL A 57 -6.24 -0.48 2.65
C VAL A 57 -4.80 -0.05 2.46
N LEU A 58 -4.57 1.26 2.35
CA LEU A 58 -3.24 1.83 2.14
C LEU A 58 -2.71 2.35 3.48
N SER A 59 -1.73 1.64 4.04
CA SER A 59 -1.14 1.95 5.36
C SER A 59 0.32 2.42 5.29
N CYS A 60 0.94 2.33 4.12
CA CYS A 60 2.38 2.61 3.95
C CYS A 60 2.66 3.98 3.34
N LEU A 61 1.62 4.67 2.85
CA LEU A 61 1.72 6.03 2.36
C LEU A 61 0.67 6.91 3.05
N PRO A 62 0.98 8.18 3.32
CA PRO A 62 2.30 8.77 3.15
C PRO A 62 3.38 8.23 4.13
N SER A 63 4.62 8.14 3.65
CA SER A 63 5.83 7.85 4.42
C SER A 63 6.43 9.14 4.97
N MET A 64 7.11 9.04 6.13
CA MET A 64 7.81 10.18 6.75
C MET A 64 9.27 10.30 6.32
N SER A 65 9.85 9.28 5.69
CA SER A 65 11.26 9.26 5.30
C SER A 65 11.56 10.26 4.18
N GLU A 66 10.62 10.43 3.26
CA GLU A 66 10.79 11.23 2.04
C GLU A 66 12.08 10.89 1.25
N GLU A 67 12.60 9.66 1.35
CA GLU A 67 13.83 9.25 0.65
C GLU A 67 13.58 9.17 -0.86
N CYS A 68 12.38 8.72 -1.24
CA CYS A 68 11.99 8.56 -2.63
C CYS A 68 11.06 9.66 -3.15
N LEU A 69 10.04 10.04 -2.39
CA LEU A 69 9.04 11.02 -2.79
C LEU A 69 8.77 12.01 -1.66
N LYS A 70 8.62 13.30 -1.99
CA LYS A 70 8.22 14.32 -1.01
C LYS A 70 6.80 14.11 -0.56
N MET A 71 6.46 14.58 0.63
CA MET A 71 5.10 14.47 1.18
C MET A 71 4.05 15.00 0.20
N CYS A 72 4.32 16.14 -0.47
CA CYS A 72 3.42 16.68 -1.48
C CYS A 72 3.21 15.72 -2.66
N ASP A 73 4.30 15.18 -3.22
CA ASP A 73 4.28 14.25 -4.35
C ASP A 73 3.56 12.94 -3.99
N GLN A 74 3.79 12.43 -2.78
CA GLN A 74 3.08 11.26 -2.27
C GLN A 74 1.57 11.52 -2.18
N MET A 75 1.17 12.73 -1.78
CA MET A 75 -0.24 13.13 -1.70
C MET A 75 -0.86 13.28 -3.08
N GLU A 76 -0.12 13.80 -4.06
CA GLU A 76 -0.56 13.86 -5.45
C GLU A 76 -0.70 12.46 -6.04
N LEU A 77 0.27 11.57 -5.80
CA LEU A 77 0.21 10.18 -6.23
C LEU A 77 -1.05 9.49 -5.69
N ILE A 78 -1.33 9.61 -4.39
CA ILE A 78 -2.53 9.01 -3.76
C ILE A 78 -3.82 9.57 -4.39
N ARG A 79 -3.89 10.88 -4.64
CA ARG A 79 -5.07 11.53 -5.23
C ARG A 79 -5.31 11.14 -6.69
N ASN A 80 -4.24 10.85 -7.41
CA ASN A 80 -4.27 10.53 -8.83
C ASN A 80 -4.29 9.01 -9.11
N LEU A 81 -4.41 8.17 -8.07
CA LEU A 81 -4.65 6.74 -8.26
C LEU A 81 -5.93 6.53 -9.07
N LYS A 82 -5.92 5.52 -9.95
CA LYS A 82 -7.10 5.13 -10.74
C LYS A 82 -8.33 4.89 -9.86
N LEU A 83 -8.11 4.32 -8.67
CA LEU A 83 -9.08 4.21 -7.60
C LEU A 83 -8.54 4.99 -6.40
N PRO A 84 -8.91 6.27 -6.21
CA PRO A 84 -8.44 7.05 -5.07
C PRO A 84 -9.09 6.58 -3.76
N PRO A 85 -8.46 6.77 -2.58
CA PRO A 85 -9.07 6.41 -1.31
C PRO A 85 -10.30 7.28 -0.99
N ASP A 86 -11.40 6.63 -0.59
CA ASP A 86 -12.61 7.34 -0.14
C ASP A 86 -12.52 7.82 1.32
N ILE A 87 -11.80 7.08 2.17
CA ILE A 87 -11.77 7.31 3.62
C ILE A 87 -10.32 7.41 4.11
N VAL A 88 -10.07 8.45 4.89
CA VAL A 88 -8.81 8.64 5.60
C VAL A 88 -9.03 8.43 7.09
N ILE A 89 -8.37 7.43 7.69
CA ILE A 89 -8.44 7.16 9.13
C ILE A 89 -7.18 7.70 9.80
N ASN A 90 -7.36 8.72 10.63
CA ASN A 90 -6.28 9.28 11.44
C ASN A 90 -6.26 8.63 12.83
N ILE A 91 -5.32 7.71 13.06
CA ILE A 91 -5.17 7.04 14.36
C ILE A 91 -4.18 7.83 15.20
N LYS A 92 -4.69 8.50 16.23
CA LYS A 92 -3.87 9.20 17.22
C LYS A 92 -3.65 8.31 18.42
N VAL A 93 -2.40 7.90 18.66
CA VAL A 93 -2.01 7.25 19.91
C VAL A 93 -1.20 8.26 20.72
N SER A 94 -1.40 8.28 22.03
CA SER A 94 -0.82 9.27 22.95
C SER A 94 0.73 9.32 22.97
N TYR A 95 1.40 8.38 22.30
CA TYR A 95 2.87 8.30 22.26
C TYR A 95 3.44 8.13 20.82
N THR A 96 2.61 7.87 19.79
CA THR A 96 3.03 7.74 18.37
C THR A 96 1.84 7.93 17.41
N LEU A 97 1.94 8.76 16.37
CA LEU A 97 0.91 8.90 15.33
C LEU A 97 0.99 7.75 14.30
N VAL A 98 -0.14 7.15 13.94
CA VAL A 98 -0.25 6.16 12.84
C VAL A 98 -1.40 6.60 11.92
N LEU A 99 -1.12 6.90 10.65
CA LEU A 99 -2.15 7.22 9.67
C LEU A 99 -2.48 5.94 8.88
N VAL A 100 -3.77 5.60 8.76
CA VAL A 100 -4.25 4.43 7.99
C VAL A 100 -5.32 4.91 7.02
N MET A 101 -5.15 4.77 5.70
CA MET A 101 -6.22 5.10 4.74
C MET A 101 -7.00 3.83 4.37
N MET A 102 -8.33 3.89 4.39
CA MET A 102 -9.22 2.73 4.22
C MET A 102 -10.19 2.95 3.06
N TYR A 103 -10.43 1.91 2.26
CA TYR A 103 -11.55 1.85 1.32
C TYR A 103 -12.50 0.73 1.78
N MET A 104 -13.80 1.02 1.93
CA MET A 104 -14.85 0.02 2.17
C MET A 104 -15.86 0.11 1.03
N TYR A 105 -16.01 -0.96 0.25
CA TYR A 105 -16.99 -1.01 -0.83
C TYR A 105 -18.42 -1.09 -0.27
N HIS A 106 -19.32 -0.21 -0.74
CA HIS A 106 -20.76 -0.40 -0.56
C HIS A 106 -21.30 -1.14 -1.78
N HIS A 107 -21.71 -2.40 -1.59
CA HIS A 107 -22.49 -3.10 -2.61
C HIS A 107 -23.80 -2.32 -2.79
N LYS A 108 -23.98 -1.68 -3.95
CA LYS A 108 -25.32 -1.37 -4.42
C LYS A 108 -25.87 -2.69 -4.95
N ASP A 109 -26.57 -3.41 -4.09
CA ASP A 109 -27.49 -4.45 -4.55
C ASP A 109 -28.31 -3.85 -5.68
N GLY A 110 -28.21 -4.46 -6.86
CA GLY A 110 -29.10 -4.20 -7.96
C GLY A 110 -30.51 -4.62 -7.53
N ILE A 111 -31.24 -3.69 -6.92
CA ILE A 111 -32.70 -3.71 -6.92
C ILE A 111 -33.11 -3.02 -8.23
N ASN A 112 -33.03 -3.76 -9.33
CA ASN A 112 -33.71 -3.41 -10.56
C ASN A 112 -34.92 -4.34 -10.70
N GLU A 113 -36.09 -3.72 -10.50
CA GLU A 113 -37.42 -4.00 -11.07
C GLU A 113 -37.84 -5.44 -11.41
#